data_AF-A0A968C133-F1
#
_entry.id   AF-A0A968C133-F1
#
_cell.length_a   1.000
_cell.length_b   1.000
_cell.length_c   1.000
_cell.angle_alpha   90.00
_cell.angle_beta   90.00
_cell.angle_gamma   90.00
#
_symmetry.space_group_name_H-M   'P 1'
#
loop_
_entity.id
_entity.type
_entity.pdbx_description
1 polymer ?
#
loop_
_entity_poly.entity_id
_entity_poly.type
_entity_poly.pdbx_seq_one_letter_code
_entity_poly.pdbx_strand_id
1 'polypeptide(L)' 'MTSARSLTGRIFTAGDHAQNHCQIGNLKLALDVILDWMGEKSHAR' A
#
# COMPACT_ATOMS: atom_id res chain seq x y z
N MET A 1 -18.31 7.14 7.49
CA MET A 1 -17.39 6.01 7.73
C MET A 1 -17.59 5.46 9.15
N THR A 2 -18.78 4.97 9.49
CA THR A 2 -19.08 4.46 10.85
C THR A 2 -19.16 2.94 10.92
N SER A 3 -19.26 2.24 9.78
CA SER A 3 -19.40 0.78 9.70
C SER A 3 -18.22 0.08 9.01
N ALA A 4 -17.03 0.69 8.99
CA ALA A 4 -15.83 0.02 8.47
C ALA A 4 -15.41 -1.09 9.44
N ARG A 5 -15.15 -2.30 8.93
CA ARG A 5 -14.72 -3.45 9.74
C ARG A 5 -13.26 -3.37 10.20
N SER A 6 -12.41 -2.74 9.39
CA SER A 6 -10.98 -2.52 9.66
C SER A 6 -10.49 -1.32 8.85
N LEU A 7 -9.52 -0.60 9.39
CA LEU A 7 -8.87 0.53 8.75
C LEU A 7 -7.36 0.44 9.01
N THR A 8 -6.56 0.64 7.97
CA THR A 8 -5.11 0.82 8.09
C THR A 8 -4.68 2.10 7.39
N GLY A 9 -3.57 2.68 7.84
CA GLY A 9 -2.92 3.81 7.20
C GLY A 9 -1.41 3.56 7.15
N ARG A 10 -0.78 3.93 6.04
CA ARG A 10 0.68 3.89 5.88
C ARG A 10 1.15 5.24 5.37
N ILE A 11 2.17 5.79 6.03
CA ILE A 11 2.91 6.95 5.54
C ILE A 11 4.14 6.42 4.82
N PHE A 12 4.30 6.79 3.56
CA PHE A 12 5.52 6.50 2.81
C PHE A 12 6.53 7.61 3.04
N THR A 13 7.74 7.22 3.38
CA THR A 13 8.86 8.11 3.68
C THR A 13 9.72 8.32 2.44
N ALA A 14 10.67 9.25 2.53
CA ALA A 14 11.66 9.43 1.46
C ALA A 14 12.44 8.15 1.15
N GLY A 15 12.70 7.29 2.14
CA GLY A 15 13.42 6.02 1.94
C GLY A 15 12.61 4.96 1.19
N ASP A 16 11.28 5.05 1.21
CA ASP A 16 10.40 4.16 0.42
C ASP A 16 10.41 4.53 -1.07
N HIS A 17 10.87 5.75 -1.40
CA HIS A 17 10.71 6.39 -2.70
C HIS A 17 9.26 6.43 -3.21
N ALA A 18 8.27 6.29 -2.32
CA ALA A 18 6.84 6.29 -2.68
C ALA A 18 6.09 7.51 -2.12
N GLN A 19 6.74 8.41 -1.38
CA GLN A 19 6.11 9.56 -0.72
C GLN A 19 5.49 10.59 -1.68
N ASN A 20 5.80 10.53 -2.98
CA ASN A 20 5.28 11.46 -3.98
C ASN A 20 3.75 11.42 -4.05
N HIS A 21 3.12 12.50 -4.54
CA HIS A 21 1.68 12.51 -4.78
C HIS A 21 1.26 11.31 -5.65
N CYS A 22 0.20 10.61 -5.24
CA CYS A 22 -0.25 9.35 -5.86
C CYS A 22 0.81 8.23 -5.91
N GLN A 23 1.85 8.33 -5.07
CA GLN A 23 2.89 7.32 -4.89
C GLN A 23 3.72 7.03 -6.14
N ILE A 24 3.80 8.00 -7.06
CA ILE A 24 4.37 7.82 -8.39
C ILE A 24 5.87 7.49 -8.43
N GLY A 25 6.62 7.81 -7.36
CA GLY A 25 8.04 7.45 -7.26
C GLY A 25 8.29 5.96 -7.08
N ASN A 26 7.30 5.21 -6.57
CA ASN A 26 7.41 3.76 -6.38
C ASN A 26 6.02 3.10 -6.36
N LEU A 27 5.38 3.08 -7.53
CA LEU A 27 4.06 2.48 -7.75
C LEU A 27 4.02 1.01 -7.33
N LYS A 28 5.10 0.26 -7.58
CA LYS A 28 5.18 -1.15 -7.23
C LYS A 28 5.00 -1.36 -5.73
N LEU A 29 5.75 -0.63 -4.90
CA LEU A 29 5.62 -0.74 -3.44
C LEU A 29 4.21 -0.36 -2.98
N ALA A 30 3.62 0.70 -3.54
CA ALA A 30 2.25 1.11 -3.21
C ALA A 30 1.23 0.02 -3.54
N LEU A 31 1.31 -0.59 -4.72
CA LEU A 31 0.43 -1.68 -5.14
C LEU A 31 0.66 -2.94 -4.29
N ASP A 32 1.92 -3.30 -4.01
CA ASP A 32 2.24 -4.44 -3.15
C ASP A 32 1.62 -4.27 -1.75
N VAL A 33 1.62 -3.05 -1.19
CA VAL A 33 0.98 -2.74 0.10
C VAL A 33 -0.54 -2.88 0.03
N ILE A 34 -1.17 -2.40 -1.04
CA ILE A 34 -2.62 -2.50 -1.23
C ILE A 34 -3.03 -3.98 -1.37
N LEU A 35 -2.34 -4.74 -2.21
CA LEU A 35 -2.59 -6.16 -2.43
C LEU A 35 -2.34 -6.99 -1.16
N ASP A 36 -1.26 -6.69 -0.41
CA ASP A 36 -0.99 -7.32 0.87
C ASP A 36 -2.10 -7.07 1.89
N TRP A 37 -2.62 -5.84 1.97
CA TRP A 37 -3.72 -5.50 2.86
C TRP A 37 -5.03 -6.18 2.46
N MET A 38 -5.29 -6.35 1.16
CA MET A 38 -6.44 -7.11 0.66
C MET A 38 -6.28 -8.63 0.82
N GLY A 39 -5.09 -9.12 1.18
CA GLY A 39 -4.78 -10.54 1.26
C GLY A 39 -4.57 -11.21 -0.10
N GLU A 40 -4.30 -10.44 -1.16
CA GLU A 40 -4.19 -10.89 -2.54
C GLU A 40 -2.78 -11.34 -2.96
N LYS A 41 -1.83 -11.46 -2.03
CA LYS A 41 -0.54 -12.09 -2.33
C LYS A 41 -0.72 -13.60 -2.56
N SER A 42 -1.05 -13.96 -3.80
CA SER A 42 -0.64 -15.25 -4.36
C SER A 42 0.88 -15.28 -4.33
N HIS A 43 1.44 -16.11 -3.44
CA HIS A 43 2.83 -16.54 -3.55
C HIS A 43 2.97 -17.37 -4.84
N ALA A 44 3.05 -16.71 -5.99
CA ALA A 44 3.69 -17.31 -7.16
C ALA A 44 5.17 -17.44 -6.81
N ARG A 45 5.62 -18.69 -6.69
CA ARG A 45 7.03 -19.07 -6.54
C ARG A 45 7.85 -18.56 -7.72
#